data_AF-A0A8U0RB48-F1
#
_entry.id   AF-A0A8U0RB48-F1
#
_cell.length_a   1.000
_cell.length_b   1.000
_cell.length_c   1.000
_cell.angle_alpha   90.00
_cell.angle_beta   90.00
_cell.angle_gamma   90.00
#
_symmetry.space_group_name_H-M   'P 1'
#
loop_
_entity.id
_entity.type
_entity.pdbx_description
1 polymer ?
#
loop_
_entity_poly.entity_id
_entity_poly.type
_entity_poly.pdbx_seq_one_letter_code
_entity_poly.pdbx_strand_id
1 'polypeptide(L)'
;MEDCCRDSLLIHLPSLLLLLQLPAGGSADFMVIGPSEPIVAVLDGDITLPCCVSPAMDVENMELWWFRSKFSEAVLIYQNQREQREEQLAQYRGRTSLVKDFLTQGDAAVLIHNVQAFDNGLYTCFFRMGIFYEEASVELKVAEPFFPRSSPWKLAFMVILTVLMLLLLGAVFYIMREHTTKLQEMQEWEKLHREKEEDQRIKEEALKARDELQGDLDWRKSVYLAALKKAQLYADWWKEKFQALSVSLDPESAHSSLAISDDKTSVTFKDSPKDTGETYSVLGHEDITSGCCYWEVEIRNAEEKSEWALGVCRRGVERKGWYQECPGKGFWVVGVYENKVFSLPDNSELLVPVPQRVGVFLDLKEGDVSFYNMTDGSHIFSFPLASSSEILFPYFG
;
A
#
# COMPACT_ATOMS: atom_id res chain seq x y z
N MET A 1 -62.72 53.06 -5.14
CA MET A 1 -62.82 54.53 -5.16
C MET A 1 -64.23 54.86 -4.71
N GLU A 2 -64.37 55.20 -3.44
CA GLU A 2 -65.51 55.85 -2.78
C GLU A 2 -64.80 56.73 -1.73
N ASP A 3 -65.04 58.01 -1.52
CA ASP A 3 -66.07 58.94 -2.01
C ASP A 3 -65.53 60.37 -1.77
N CYS A 4 -65.70 61.29 -2.74
CA CYS A 4 -66.63 62.44 -2.69
C CYS A 4 -66.12 63.63 -1.83
N CYS A 5 -65.53 64.65 -2.46
CA CYS A 5 -66.20 65.90 -2.91
C CYS A 5 -66.88 66.72 -1.80
N ARG A 6 -66.47 67.99 -1.68
CA ARG A 6 -67.31 69.22 -1.75
C ARG A 6 -66.50 70.39 -1.20
N ASP A 7 -66.24 71.42 -2.01
CA ASP A 7 -67.17 72.52 -2.30
C ASP A 7 -67.56 73.25 -1.01
N SER A 8 -67.62 74.57 -0.91
CA SER A 8 -67.42 75.70 -1.80
C SER A 8 -68.02 76.86 -1.00
N LEU A 9 -67.50 78.09 -1.19
CA LEU A 9 -68.30 79.34 -1.05
C LEU A 9 -68.76 79.68 0.40
N LEU A 10 -68.97 80.91 0.86
CA LEU A 10 -69.41 82.17 0.28
C LEU A 10 -69.56 83.17 1.47
N ILE A 11 -69.89 84.44 1.17
CA ILE A 11 -70.60 85.44 2.01
C ILE A 11 -69.72 86.23 3.04
N HIS A 12 -69.79 87.55 3.24
CA HIS A 12 -70.28 88.78 2.57
C HIS A 12 -69.89 89.97 3.51
N LEU A 13 -69.40 91.10 2.95
CA LEU A 13 -69.68 92.56 3.20
C LEU A 13 -70.06 93.11 4.62
N PRO A 14 -70.05 94.45 4.89
CA PRO A 14 -69.17 95.56 4.50
C PRO A 14 -68.88 96.60 5.64
N SER A 15 -68.18 97.69 5.30
CA SER A 15 -68.38 99.10 5.77
C SER A 15 -67.33 99.77 6.66
N LEU A 16 -66.43 100.48 5.95
CA LEU A 16 -66.09 101.91 6.09
C LEU A 16 -65.38 102.44 7.36
N LEU A 17 -64.10 102.76 7.21
CA LEU A 17 -63.49 103.93 7.86
C LEU A 17 -62.40 104.54 6.97
N LEU A 18 -62.57 105.84 6.75
CA LEU A 18 -61.87 106.77 5.87
C LEU A 18 -60.49 107.14 6.42
N LEU A 19 -59.44 107.25 5.58
CA LEU A 19 -58.31 108.17 5.74
C LEU A 19 -57.40 108.18 4.48
N LEU A 20 -57.30 109.36 3.87
CA LEU A 20 -56.14 109.98 3.18
C LEU A 20 -55.30 109.23 2.11
N GLN A 21 -55.10 109.96 0.99
CA GLN A 21 -53.91 110.05 0.09
C GLN A 21 -54.07 109.51 -1.35
N LEU A 22 -53.58 110.29 -2.32
CA LEU A 22 -53.52 110.00 -3.76
C LEU A 22 -52.71 108.74 -4.06
N PRO A 23 -53.02 108.02 -5.16
CA PRO A 23 -52.01 107.29 -5.94
C PRO A 23 -51.77 108.06 -7.24
N ALA A 24 -50.57 108.65 -7.41
CA ALA A 24 -49.39 107.97 -7.93
C ALA A 24 -49.60 107.54 -9.39
N GLY A 25 -48.90 108.23 -10.30
CA GLY A 25 -48.84 107.88 -11.71
C GLY A 25 -48.46 106.41 -11.88
N GLY A 26 -49.06 105.77 -12.88
CA GLY A 26 -48.87 104.35 -13.18
C GLY A 26 -47.38 104.01 -13.31
N SER A 27 -46.89 103.26 -12.32
CA SER A 27 -45.60 102.58 -12.37
C SER A 27 -45.78 101.30 -13.18
N ALA A 28 -45.08 101.16 -14.29
CA ALA A 28 -45.03 99.90 -15.02
C ALA A 28 -44.15 98.92 -14.23
N ASP A 29 -44.79 98.01 -13.51
CA ASP A 29 -44.16 96.87 -12.86
C ASP A 29 -43.96 95.76 -13.92
N PHE A 30 -42.74 95.26 -14.08
CA PHE A 30 -42.42 94.12 -14.96
C PHE A 30 -41.71 93.05 -14.15
N MET A 31 -41.70 91.81 -14.64
CA MET A 31 -40.93 90.69 -14.09
C MET A 31 -39.95 90.16 -15.13
N VAL A 32 -38.80 89.64 -14.71
CA VAL A 32 -37.89 88.89 -15.59
C VAL A 32 -38.14 87.40 -15.41
N ILE A 33 -38.23 86.66 -16.51
CA ILE A 33 -38.49 85.23 -16.55
C ILE A 33 -37.31 84.54 -17.24
N GLY A 34 -36.67 83.62 -16.51
CA GLY A 34 -35.67 82.70 -17.03
C GLY A 34 -36.27 81.35 -17.42
N PRO A 35 -35.48 80.45 -18.02
CA PRO A 35 -35.92 79.10 -18.33
C PRO A 35 -36.18 78.29 -17.05
N SER A 36 -37.20 77.44 -17.06
CA SER A 36 -37.56 76.59 -15.92
C SER A 36 -36.66 75.36 -15.76
N GLU A 37 -36.03 74.92 -16.85
CA GLU A 37 -35.16 73.75 -16.89
C GLU A 37 -33.71 74.15 -17.18
N PRO A 38 -32.72 73.40 -16.68
CA PRO A 38 -31.33 73.66 -16.98
C PRO A 38 -31.03 73.54 -18.47
N ILE A 39 -30.26 74.49 -19.00
CA ILE A 39 -29.77 74.47 -20.38
C ILE A 39 -28.54 73.57 -20.44
N VAL A 40 -28.52 72.60 -21.36
CA VAL A 40 -27.39 71.69 -21.52
C VAL A 40 -26.51 72.14 -22.67
N ALA A 41 -25.21 72.31 -22.41
CA ALA A 41 -24.20 72.65 -23.41
C ALA A 41 -23.18 71.51 -23.61
N VAL A 42 -22.62 71.44 -24.80
CA VAL A 42 -21.52 70.55 -25.18
C VAL A 42 -20.21 71.33 -25.18
N LEU A 43 -19.11 70.70 -24.76
CA LEU A 43 -17.78 71.31 -24.80
C LEU A 43 -17.41 71.76 -26.22
N ASP A 44 -16.71 72.90 -26.32
CA ASP A 44 -16.26 73.56 -27.56
C ASP A 44 -17.40 74.02 -28.50
N GLY A 45 -18.67 73.90 -28.08
CA GLY A 45 -19.83 74.41 -28.81
C GLY A 45 -20.21 75.83 -28.41
N ASP A 46 -21.33 76.32 -28.94
CA ASP A 46 -21.93 77.61 -28.60
C ASP A 46 -23.27 77.39 -27.86
N ILE A 47 -23.62 78.25 -26.90
CA ILE A 47 -24.87 78.14 -26.14
C ILE A 47 -25.51 79.50 -25.86
N THR A 48 -26.84 79.55 -25.86
CA THR A 48 -27.61 80.76 -25.58
C THR A 48 -28.28 80.67 -24.21
N LEU A 49 -28.22 81.75 -23.43
CA LEU A 49 -28.89 81.89 -22.12
C LEU A 49 -30.00 82.96 -22.24
N PRO A 50 -31.26 82.56 -22.49
CA PRO A 50 -32.37 83.48 -22.73
C PRO A 50 -33.06 83.92 -21.43
N CYS A 51 -33.56 85.17 -21.43
CA CYS A 51 -34.53 85.69 -20.48
C CYS A 51 -35.54 86.59 -21.19
N CYS A 52 -36.76 86.68 -20.67
CA CYS A 52 -37.80 87.54 -21.21
C CYS A 52 -38.49 88.36 -20.11
N VAL A 53 -39.09 89.50 -20.48
CA VAL A 53 -39.88 90.32 -19.55
C VAL A 53 -41.38 90.06 -19.70
N SER A 54 -42.09 90.11 -18.56
CA SER A 54 -43.54 90.00 -18.52
C SER A 54 -44.14 91.16 -17.70
N PRO A 55 -45.08 91.96 -18.25
CA PRO A 55 -45.63 91.87 -19.60
C PRO A 55 -44.60 92.23 -20.68
N ALA A 56 -44.77 91.66 -21.89
CA ALA A 56 -43.89 91.90 -23.03
C ALA A 56 -43.80 93.40 -23.36
N MET A 57 -42.59 93.93 -23.42
CA MET A 57 -42.30 95.34 -23.68
C MET A 57 -40.93 95.52 -24.33
N ASP A 58 -40.69 96.67 -24.95
CA ASP A 58 -39.40 96.97 -25.57
C ASP A 58 -38.30 97.17 -24.51
N VAL A 59 -37.28 96.32 -24.56
CA VAL A 59 -36.13 96.34 -23.65
C VAL A 59 -34.86 96.92 -24.29
N GLU A 60 -34.90 97.42 -25.53
CA GLU A 60 -33.72 97.93 -26.24
C GLU A 60 -33.07 99.13 -25.54
N ASN A 61 -33.87 99.94 -24.84
CA ASN A 61 -33.38 101.11 -24.09
C ASN A 61 -33.13 100.81 -22.60
N MET A 62 -33.26 99.55 -22.17
CA MET A 62 -32.96 99.13 -20.81
C MET A 62 -31.48 98.80 -20.64
N GLU A 63 -31.06 98.69 -19.39
CA GLU A 63 -29.76 98.13 -19.06
C GLU A 63 -29.89 96.65 -18.77
N LEU A 64 -29.14 95.83 -19.50
CA LEU A 64 -29.21 94.37 -19.43
C LEU A 64 -27.87 93.81 -18.95
N TRP A 65 -27.92 92.92 -17.97
CA TRP A 65 -26.76 92.29 -17.40
C TRP A 65 -26.97 90.78 -17.36
N TRP A 66 -25.95 90.03 -17.76
CA TRP A 66 -25.76 88.65 -17.36
C TRP A 66 -24.53 88.59 -16.48
N PHE A 67 -24.64 87.97 -15.32
CA PHE A 67 -23.52 87.72 -14.44
C PHE A 67 -23.63 86.34 -13.80
N ARG A 68 -22.55 85.85 -13.19
CA ARG A 68 -22.56 84.58 -12.48
C ARG A 68 -23.10 84.76 -11.05
N SER A 69 -22.38 84.31 -10.03
CA SER A 69 -22.87 84.40 -8.64
C SER A 69 -22.83 85.81 -8.04
N LYS A 70 -22.05 86.73 -8.64
CA LYS A 70 -21.89 88.11 -8.18
C LYS A 70 -21.93 89.06 -9.36
N PHE A 71 -22.47 90.26 -9.16
CA PHE A 71 -22.53 91.31 -10.19
C PHE A 71 -21.16 91.67 -10.77
N SER A 72 -20.08 91.53 -9.99
CA SER A 72 -18.68 91.70 -10.43
C SER A 72 -18.19 90.62 -11.40
N GLU A 73 -18.88 89.48 -11.48
CA GLU A 73 -18.61 88.39 -12.42
C GLU A 73 -19.46 88.57 -13.68
N ALA A 74 -19.41 89.76 -14.27
CA ALA A 74 -20.21 90.14 -15.42
C ALA A 74 -19.82 89.30 -16.65
N VAL A 75 -20.81 88.57 -17.15
CA VAL A 75 -20.75 87.71 -18.34
C VAL A 75 -21.08 88.54 -19.57
N LEU A 76 -22.07 89.43 -19.52
CA LEU A 76 -22.40 90.39 -20.57
C LEU A 76 -23.05 91.63 -19.96
N ILE A 77 -22.72 92.81 -20.48
CA ILE A 77 -23.25 94.09 -20.05
C ILE A 77 -23.73 94.84 -21.30
N TYR A 78 -24.98 95.29 -21.29
CA TYR A 78 -25.57 96.12 -22.34
C TYR A 78 -26.18 97.37 -21.73
N GLN A 79 -25.69 98.54 -22.15
CA GLN A 79 -26.11 99.84 -21.64
C GLN A 79 -25.87 100.89 -22.72
N ASN A 80 -26.70 101.93 -22.80
CA ASN A 80 -26.60 102.99 -23.82
C ASN A 80 -26.62 102.41 -25.25
N GLN A 81 -27.48 101.41 -25.47
CA GLN A 81 -27.65 100.69 -26.73
C GLN A 81 -26.38 99.96 -27.25
N ARG A 82 -25.38 99.72 -26.38
CA ARG A 82 -24.10 99.08 -26.75
C ARG A 82 -23.64 98.08 -25.70
N GLU A 83 -22.96 97.04 -26.16
CA GLU A 83 -22.29 96.07 -25.29
C GLU A 83 -21.02 96.69 -24.68
N GLN A 84 -20.88 96.62 -23.36
CA GLN A 84 -19.74 97.14 -22.61
C GLN A 84 -18.72 96.01 -22.38
N ARG A 85 -17.52 96.14 -22.98
CA ARG A 85 -16.48 95.09 -22.93
C ARG A 85 -15.48 95.27 -21.79
N GLU A 86 -15.32 96.48 -21.28
CA GLU A 86 -14.27 96.83 -20.32
C GLU A 86 -14.53 96.21 -18.95
N GLU A 87 -15.79 96.21 -18.50
CA GLU A 87 -16.22 95.71 -17.20
C GLU A 87 -16.53 94.20 -17.19
N GLN A 88 -16.48 93.54 -18.34
CA GLN A 88 -16.72 92.12 -18.48
C GLN A 88 -15.59 91.30 -17.82
N LEU A 89 -15.96 90.21 -17.12
CA LEU A 89 -15.02 89.27 -16.52
C LEU A 89 -14.11 88.67 -17.61
N ALA A 90 -12.81 88.62 -17.32
CA ALA A 90 -11.77 88.31 -18.31
C ALA A 90 -12.03 87.00 -19.10
N GLN A 91 -12.61 85.98 -18.45
CA GLN A 91 -12.90 84.67 -19.06
C GLN A 91 -14.03 84.68 -20.10
N TYR A 92 -14.86 85.73 -20.13
CA TYR A 92 -15.98 85.90 -21.06
C TYR A 92 -15.69 86.90 -22.19
N ARG A 93 -14.63 87.71 -22.05
CA ARG A 93 -14.24 88.70 -23.06
C ARG A 93 -14.01 88.06 -24.42
N GLY A 94 -14.73 88.54 -25.42
CA GLY A 94 -14.68 88.04 -26.80
C GLY A 94 -15.35 86.67 -27.01
N ARG A 95 -15.90 86.07 -25.95
CA ARG A 95 -16.67 84.82 -26.01
C ARG A 95 -18.17 85.04 -25.89
N THR A 96 -18.66 86.25 -25.66
CA THR A 96 -20.09 86.50 -25.52
C THR A 96 -20.60 87.56 -26.49
N SER A 97 -21.85 87.42 -26.91
CA SER A 97 -22.57 88.45 -27.68
C SER A 97 -24.05 88.51 -27.28
N LEU A 98 -24.68 89.67 -27.39
CA LEU A 98 -26.11 89.84 -27.14
C LEU A 98 -26.89 89.46 -28.41
N VAL A 99 -27.89 88.59 -28.25
CA VAL A 99 -28.89 88.29 -29.30
C VAL A 99 -29.91 89.43 -29.31
N LYS A 100 -29.95 90.21 -30.39
CA LYS A 100 -30.74 91.46 -30.47
C LYS A 100 -32.09 91.34 -31.18
N ASP A 101 -32.36 90.19 -31.80
CA ASP A 101 -33.47 90.02 -32.76
C ASP A 101 -34.86 90.31 -32.17
N PHE A 102 -35.02 90.15 -30.85
CA PHE A 102 -36.31 90.18 -30.17
C PHE A 102 -36.38 91.16 -28.98
N LEU A 103 -35.43 92.10 -28.88
CA LEU A 103 -35.41 93.10 -27.78
C LEU A 103 -36.69 93.94 -27.74
N THR A 104 -37.28 94.28 -28.89
CA THR A 104 -38.53 95.05 -28.96
C THR A 104 -39.76 94.29 -28.47
N GLN A 105 -39.65 92.96 -28.34
CA GLN A 105 -40.70 92.07 -27.83
C GLN A 105 -40.46 91.68 -26.35
N GLY A 106 -39.36 92.11 -25.76
CA GLY A 106 -39.00 91.82 -24.38
C GLY A 106 -38.11 90.60 -24.20
N ASP A 107 -37.63 89.99 -25.27
CA ASP A 107 -36.75 88.82 -25.22
C ASP A 107 -35.30 89.26 -25.41
N ALA A 108 -34.43 88.81 -24.51
CA ALA A 108 -32.99 89.04 -24.62
C ALA A 108 -32.21 87.80 -24.21
N ALA A 109 -31.11 87.52 -24.90
CA ALA A 109 -30.30 86.36 -24.60
C ALA A 109 -28.82 86.64 -24.82
N VAL A 110 -27.97 86.05 -23.98
CA VAL A 110 -26.51 86.05 -24.22
C VAL A 110 -26.11 84.76 -24.93
N LEU A 111 -25.39 84.89 -26.04
CA LEU A 111 -24.70 83.79 -26.71
C LEU A 111 -23.29 83.68 -26.12
N ILE A 112 -22.92 82.50 -25.63
CA ILE A 112 -21.56 82.15 -25.16
C ILE A 112 -20.94 81.20 -26.19
N HIS A 113 -19.80 81.60 -26.75
CA HIS A 113 -19.02 80.85 -27.71
C HIS A 113 -17.95 79.98 -27.05
N ASN A 114 -17.64 78.84 -27.69
CA ASN A 114 -16.59 77.92 -27.28
C ASN A 114 -16.72 77.54 -25.79
N VAL A 115 -17.84 76.90 -25.43
CA VAL A 115 -18.22 76.53 -24.06
C VAL A 115 -17.15 75.65 -23.41
N GLN A 116 -16.75 76.02 -22.20
CA GLN A 116 -15.73 75.32 -21.41
C GLN A 116 -16.35 74.68 -20.16
N ALA A 117 -15.67 73.69 -19.58
CA ALA A 117 -16.15 73.02 -18.36
C ALA A 117 -16.41 74.00 -17.20
N PHE A 118 -15.67 75.11 -17.12
CA PHE A 118 -15.87 76.12 -16.08
C PHE A 118 -17.13 76.96 -16.26
N ASP A 119 -17.76 76.95 -17.44
CA ASP A 119 -19.02 77.68 -17.69
C ASP A 119 -20.21 76.99 -17.02
N ASN A 120 -20.07 75.74 -16.60
CA ASN A 120 -21.10 75.05 -15.83
C ASN A 120 -21.43 75.82 -14.54
N GLY A 121 -22.69 76.21 -14.37
CA GLY A 121 -23.15 76.89 -13.17
C GLY A 121 -24.42 77.71 -13.36
N LEU A 122 -24.69 78.53 -12.34
CA LEU A 122 -25.84 79.44 -12.32
C LEU A 122 -25.44 80.82 -12.84
N TYR A 123 -26.30 81.37 -13.68
CA TYR A 123 -26.23 82.72 -14.22
C TYR A 123 -27.46 83.50 -13.76
N THR A 124 -27.34 84.81 -13.66
CA THR A 124 -28.44 85.72 -13.38
C THR A 124 -28.55 86.72 -14.52
N CYS A 125 -29.75 86.85 -15.09
CA CYS A 125 -30.09 87.91 -16.02
C CYS A 125 -30.82 89.02 -15.27
N PHE A 126 -30.43 90.25 -15.49
CA PHE A 126 -30.88 91.43 -14.77
C PHE A 126 -31.26 92.53 -15.76
N PHE A 127 -32.44 93.10 -15.59
CA PHE A 127 -33.01 94.12 -16.46
C PHE A 127 -33.32 95.35 -15.61
N ARG A 128 -32.84 96.52 -16.02
CA ARG A 128 -33.04 97.78 -15.30
C ARG A 128 -33.63 98.87 -16.20
N MET A 129 -34.71 99.47 -15.71
CA MET A 129 -35.37 100.64 -16.31
C MET A 129 -35.47 101.76 -15.27
N GLY A 130 -34.57 102.74 -15.36
CA GLY A 130 -34.48 103.82 -14.38
C GLY A 130 -34.08 103.29 -13.00
N ILE A 131 -34.99 103.41 -12.02
CA ILE A 131 -34.79 102.92 -10.65
C ILE A 131 -35.36 101.51 -10.42
N PHE A 132 -36.16 101.00 -11.36
CA PHE A 132 -36.76 99.67 -11.27
C PHE A 132 -35.84 98.63 -11.90
N TYR A 133 -35.71 97.48 -11.24
CA TYR A 133 -34.94 96.36 -11.75
C TYR A 133 -35.57 95.05 -11.30
N GLU A 134 -35.40 94.02 -12.12
CA GLU A 134 -35.79 92.66 -11.82
C GLU A 134 -34.74 91.70 -12.37
N GLU A 135 -34.72 90.47 -11.84
CA GLU A 135 -33.75 89.45 -12.22
C GLU A 135 -34.34 88.04 -12.23
N ALA A 136 -33.75 87.16 -13.05
CA ALA A 136 -34.05 85.73 -13.04
C ALA A 136 -32.79 84.89 -13.15
N SER A 137 -32.86 83.67 -12.64
CA SER A 137 -31.75 82.72 -12.71
C SER A 137 -31.85 81.82 -13.95
N VAL A 138 -30.68 81.49 -14.52
CA VAL A 138 -30.51 80.59 -15.66
C VAL A 138 -29.45 79.56 -15.27
N GLU A 139 -29.80 78.28 -15.22
CA GLU A 139 -28.84 77.20 -14.93
C GLU A 139 -28.25 76.61 -16.22
N LEU A 140 -26.92 76.60 -16.33
CA LEU A 140 -26.17 75.99 -17.43
C LEU A 140 -25.45 74.73 -16.95
N LYS A 141 -25.74 73.58 -17.57
CA LYS A 141 -25.04 72.31 -17.35
C LYS A 141 -24.15 71.97 -18.54
N VAL A 142 -22.86 71.76 -18.32
CA VAL A 142 -21.94 71.32 -19.38
C VAL A 142 -21.81 69.80 -19.32
N ALA A 143 -22.17 69.11 -20.41
CA ALA A 143 -22.13 67.66 -20.48
C ALA A 143 -20.67 67.15 -20.42
N GLU A 144 -20.37 66.27 -19.47
CA GLU A 144 -19.06 65.60 -19.41
C GLU A 144 -18.94 64.57 -20.56
N PRO A 145 -17.76 64.42 -21.19
CA PRO A 145 -17.56 63.43 -22.22
C PRO A 145 -17.72 62.01 -21.63
N PHE A 146 -18.74 61.29 -22.10
CA PHE A 146 -19.18 59.96 -21.64
C PHE A 146 -18.12 58.84 -21.67
N PHE A 147 -16.91 59.08 -22.19
CA PHE A 147 -15.83 58.10 -22.21
C PHE A 147 -14.52 58.72 -21.70
N PRO A 148 -14.06 58.44 -20.46
CA PRO A 148 -12.68 58.72 -20.11
C PRO A 148 -11.78 57.88 -21.01
N ARG A 149 -10.79 58.51 -21.68
CA ARG A 149 -9.74 57.79 -22.42
C ARG A 149 -9.19 56.65 -21.55
N SER A 150 -9.43 55.40 -21.93
CA SER A 150 -8.88 54.24 -21.25
C SER A 150 -7.35 54.32 -21.29
N SER A 151 -6.74 54.53 -20.13
CA SER A 151 -5.29 54.73 -20.06
C SER A 151 -4.56 53.40 -20.36
N PRO A 152 -3.56 53.39 -21.26
CA PRO A 152 -2.90 52.17 -21.75
C PRO A 152 -2.33 51.25 -20.66
N TRP A 153 -1.98 51.78 -19.49
CA TRP A 153 -1.35 51.01 -18.41
C TRP A 153 -2.25 49.92 -17.83
N LYS A 154 -3.59 50.06 -17.88
CA LYS A 154 -4.51 49.06 -17.31
C LYS A 154 -4.48 47.74 -18.09
N LEU A 155 -4.38 47.80 -19.42
CA LEU A 155 -4.25 46.61 -20.26
C LEU A 155 -2.90 45.92 -20.04
N ALA A 156 -1.82 46.71 -19.95
CA ALA A 156 -0.49 46.19 -19.68
C ALA A 156 -0.44 45.44 -18.33
N PHE A 157 -1.07 45.99 -17.29
CA PHE A 157 -1.12 45.35 -15.97
C PHE A 157 -1.86 44.01 -15.99
N MET A 158 -3.00 43.92 -16.69
CA MET A 158 -3.77 42.67 -16.79
C MET A 158 -2.99 41.59 -17.52
N VAL A 159 -2.30 41.92 -18.62
CA VAL A 159 -1.45 40.96 -19.35
C VAL A 159 -0.32 40.46 -18.46
N ILE A 160 0.39 41.38 -17.78
CA ILE A 160 1.47 41.00 -16.85
C ILE A 160 0.95 40.08 -15.75
N LEU A 161 -0.22 40.38 -15.17
CA LEU A 161 -0.83 39.55 -14.12
C LEU A 161 -1.16 38.15 -14.63
N THR A 162 -1.72 38.01 -15.84
CA THR A 162 -2.02 36.70 -16.42
C THR A 162 -0.77 35.88 -16.71
N VAL A 163 0.30 36.50 -17.24
CA VAL A 163 1.57 35.84 -17.48
C VAL A 163 2.20 35.38 -16.16
N LEU A 164 2.17 36.23 -15.14
CA LEU A 164 2.70 35.88 -13.81
C LEU A 164 1.96 34.67 -13.22
N MET A 165 0.63 34.63 -13.33
CA MET A 165 -0.17 33.49 -12.85
C MET A 165 0.17 32.19 -13.56
N LEU A 166 0.37 32.21 -14.88
CA LEU A 166 0.77 31.01 -15.63
C LEU A 166 2.18 30.53 -15.25
N LEU A 167 3.11 31.45 -15.03
CA LEU A 167 4.46 31.11 -14.56
C LEU A 167 4.44 30.46 -13.18
N LEU A 168 3.62 30.99 -12.26
CA LEU A 168 3.47 30.42 -10.92
C LEU A 168 2.85 29.01 -10.98
N LEU A 169 1.79 28.81 -11.78
CA LEU A 169 1.19 27.49 -11.98
C LEU A 169 2.18 26.50 -12.59
N GLY A 170 2.96 26.92 -13.59
CA GLY A 170 4.02 26.10 -14.19
C GLY A 170 5.11 25.72 -13.18
N ALA A 171 5.56 26.67 -12.35
CA ALA A 171 6.56 26.42 -11.31
C ALA A 171 6.03 25.47 -10.23
N VAL A 172 4.79 25.66 -9.75
CA VAL A 172 4.15 24.74 -8.79
C VAL A 172 4.00 23.35 -9.39
N PHE A 173 3.55 23.24 -10.65
CA PHE A 173 3.43 21.96 -11.34
C PHE A 173 4.80 21.27 -11.48
N TYR A 174 5.83 22.01 -11.84
CA TYR A 174 7.20 21.50 -11.95
C TYR A 174 7.72 20.97 -10.60
N ILE A 175 7.61 21.77 -9.54
CA ILE A 175 8.04 21.40 -8.19
C ILE A 175 7.26 20.19 -7.67
N MET A 176 5.93 20.19 -7.85
CA MET A 176 5.08 19.07 -7.46
C MET A 176 5.46 17.79 -8.20
N ARG A 177 5.71 17.88 -9.51
CA ARG A 177 6.14 16.74 -10.32
C ARG A 177 7.49 16.18 -9.83
N GLU A 178 8.49 17.02 -9.61
CA GLU A 178 9.80 16.60 -9.11
C GLU A 178 9.70 15.97 -7.71
N HIS A 179 8.88 16.54 -6.83
CA HIS A 179 8.67 16.00 -5.48
C HIS A 179 7.96 14.63 -5.54
N THR A 180 6.97 14.46 -6.42
CA THR A 180 6.29 13.16 -6.59
C THR A 180 7.23 12.08 -7.11
N THR A 181 8.11 12.38 -8.06
CA THR A 181 9.07 11.38 -8.59
C THR A 181 10.09 10.97 -7.53
N LYS A 182 10.65 11.94 -6.78
CA LYS A 182 11.58 11.65 -5.68
C LYS A 182 10.94 10.80 -4.58
N LEU A 183 9.66 11.02 -4.29
CA LEU A 183 8.94 10.23 -3.30
C LEU A 183 8.76 8.77 -3.76
N GLN A 184 8.49 8.54 -5.05
CA GLN A 184 8.42 7.19 -5.61
C GLN A 184 9.77 6.47 -5.53
N GLU A 185 10.86 7.12 -5.97
CA GLU A 185 12.21 6.56 -5.89
C GLU A 185 12.59 6.22 -4.45
N MET A 186 12.25 7.09 -3.48
CA MET A 186 12.50 6.85 -2.07
C MET A 186 11.71 5.65 -1.53
N GLN A 187 10.44 5.50 -1.92
CA GLN A 187 9.63 4.34 -1.55
C GLN A 187 10.16 3.04 -2.14
N GLU A 188 10.62 3.07 -3.39
CA GLU A 188 11.27 1.91 -4.02
C GLU A 188 12.59 1.57 -3.32
N TRP A 189 13.39 2.58 -2.98
CA TRP A 189 14.64 2.40 -2.24
C TRP A 189 14.41 1.83 -0.84
N GLU A 190 13.38 2.31 -0.12
CA GLU A 190 12.98 1.75 1.18
C GLU A 190 12.51 0.29 1.07
N LYS A 191 11.73 -0.05 0.04
CA LYS A 191 11.32 -1.44 -0.21
C LYS A 191 12.52 -2.33 -0.48
N LEU A 192 13.40 -1.90 -1.39
CA LEU A 192 14.63 -2.61 -1.73
C LEU A 192 15.52 -2.79 -0.49
N HIS A 193 15.61 -1.77 0.36
CA HIS A 193 16.37 -1.87 1.60
C HIS A 193 15.76 -2.88 2.57
N ARG A 194 14.43 -2.88 2.75
CA ARG A 194 13.73 -3.86 3.57
C ARG A 194 13.88 -5.29 3.05
N GLU A 195 13.71 -5.50 1.75
CA GLU A 195 13.91 -6.80 1.10
C GLU A 195 15.35 -7.30 1.29
N LYS A 196 16.34 -6.41 1.13
CA LYS A 196 17.75 -6.74 1.35
C LYS A 196 18.05 -7.11 2.80
N GLU A 197 17.48 -6.40 3.77
CA GLU A 197 17.60 -6.73 5.19
C GLU A 197 16.93 -8.07 5.50
N GLU A 198 15.77 -8.36 4.91
CA GLU A 198 15.08 -9.65 5.03
C GLU A 198 15.90 -10.80 4.45
N ASP A 199 16.42 -10.66 3.24
CA ASP A 199 17.31 -11.64 2.62
C ASP A 199 18.57 -11.89 3.47
N GLN A 200 19.13 -10.83 4.05
CA GLN A 200 20.30 -10.94 4.91
C GLN A 200 19.98 -11.66 6.22
N ARG A 201 18.81 -11.41 6.83
CA ARG A 201 18.33 -12.17 8.00
C ARG A 201 18.09 -13.65 7.65
N ILE A 202 17.39 -13.93 6.55
CA ILE A 202 17.14 -15.31 6.09
C ILE A 202 18.44 -16.05 5.86
N LYS A 203 19.44 -15.38 5.25
CA LYS A 203 20.75 -15.97 5.01
C LYS A 203 21.49 -16.27 6.32
N GLU A 204 21.42 -15.39 7.30
CA GLU A 204 22.04 -15.58 8.62
C GLU A 204 21.36 -16.71 9.40
N GLU A 205 20.03 -16.78 9.37
CA GLU A 205 19.25 -17.89 9.96
C GLU A 205 19.58 -19.23 9.29
N ALA A 206 19.67 -19.26 7.96
CA ALA A 206 20.07 -20.46 7.22
C ALA A 206 21.51 -20.90 7.54
N LEU A 207 22.43 -19.94 7.69
CA LEU A 207 23.82 -20.22 8.08
C LEU A 207 23.87 -20.81 9.49
N LYS A 208 23.11 -20.23 10.43
CA LYS A 208 23.02 -20.71 11.80
C LYS A 208 22.43 -22.12 11.88
N ALA A 209 21.32 -22.37 11.16
CA ALA A 209 20.70 -23.68 11.09
C ALA A 209 21.64 -24.75 10.49
N ARG A 210 22.44 -24.37 9.48
CA ARG A 210 23.49 -25.24 8.92
C ARG A 210 24.55 -25.57 9.96
N ASP A 211 25.04 -24.59 10.71
CA ASP A 211 26.08 -24.79 11.70
C ASP A 211 25.57 -25.63 12.90
N GLU A 212 24.33 -25.43 13.32
CA GLU A 212 23.65 -26.26 14.31
C GLU A 212 23.49 -27.71 13.83
N LEU A 213 23.03 -27.92 12.59
CA LEU A 213 22.88 -29.25 11.99
C LEU A 213 24.23 -29.95 11.86
N GLN A 214 25.28 -29.22 11.46
CA GLN A 214 26.63 -29.75 11.38
C GLN A 214 27.14 -30.17 12.77
N GLY A 215 26.89 -29.36 13.80
CA GLY A 215 27.20 -29.70 15.19
C GLY A 215 26.50 -30.97 15.68
N ASP A 216 25.20 -31.12 15.40
CA ASP A 216 24.44 -32.34 15.75
C ASP A 216 24.98 -33.57 15.00
N LEU A 217 25.30 -33.43 13.71
CA LEU A 217 25.86 -34.51 12.91
C LEU A 217 27.22 -34.98 13.46
N ASP A 218 28.11 -34.04 13.78
CA ASP A 218 29.44 -34.35 14.30
C ASP A 218 29.37 -34.95 15.71
N TRP A 219 28.45 -34.46 16.55
CA TRP A 219 28.12 -35.09 17.84
C TRP A 219 27.66 -36.54 17.66
N ARG A 220 26.67 -36.80 16.80
CA ARG A 220 26.16 -38.16 16.55
C ARG A 220 27.23 -39.10 16.02
N LYS A 221 28.06 -38.62 15.09
CA LYS A 221 29.22 -39.39 14.59
C LYS A 221 30.17 -39.75 15.72
N SER A 222 30.46 -38.82 16.63
CA SER A 222 31.35 -39.08 17.77
C SER A 222 30.79 -40.15 18.71
N VAL A 223 29.47 -40.10 19.01
CA VAL A 223 28.78 -41.07 19.85
C VAL A 223 28.78 -42.45 19.18
N TYR A 224 28.45 -42.52 17.89
CA TYR A 224 28.47 -43.76 17.14
C TYR A 224 29.87 -44.38 17.08
N LEU A 225 30.90 -43.59 16.81
CA LEU A 225 32.28 -44.06 16.78
C LEU A 225 32.74 -44.54 18.16
N ALA A 226 32.33 -43.87 19.25
CA ALA A 226 32.62 -44.32 20.60
C ALA A 226 31.91 -45.66 20.92
N ALA A 227 30.64 -45.80 20.54
CA ALA A 227 29.89 -47.04 20.69
C ALA A 227 30.49 -48.18 19.86
N LEU A 228 30.92 -47.91 18.63
CA LEU A 228 31.59 -48.88 17.77
C LEU A 228 32.92 -49.35 18.35
N LYS A 229 33.75 -48.41 18.85
CA LYS A 229 34.99 -48.76 19.55
C LYS A 229 34.73 -49.64 20.77
N LYS A 230 33.68 -49.30 21.54
CA LYS A 230 33.25 -50.10 22.69
C LYS A 230 32.77 -51.49 22.26
N ALA A 231 31.97 -51.60 21.21
CA ALA A 231 31.50 -52.88 20.67
C ALA A 231 32.65 -53.75 20.12
N GLN A 232 33.64 -53.14 19.46
CA GLN A 232 34.86 -53.83 19.03
C GLN A 232 35.68 -54.33 20.22
N LEU A 233 35.78 -53.55 21.29
CA LEU A 233 36.38 -53.98 22.56
C LEU A 233 35.62 -55.15 23.19
N TYR A 234 34.30 -55.23 22.98
CA TYR A 234 33.51 -56.39 23.40
C TYR A 234 33.61 -57.56 22.42
N ALA A 235 34.03 -57.44 21.16
CA ALA A 235 33.88 -58.49 20.14
C ALA A 235 34.47 -59.88 20.49
N ASP A 236 35.32 -59.99 21.52
CA ASP A 236 35.88 -61.24 22.05
C ASP A 236 35.23 -61.72 23.37
N TRP A 237 34.19 -61.05 23.87
CA TRP A 237 33.54 -61.33 25.17
C TRP A 237 33.06 -62.78 25.31
N TRP A 238 32.68 -63.40 24.20
CA TRP A 238 32.24 -64.79 24.16
C TRP A 238 33.38 -65.79 24.35
N LYS A 239 34.64 -65.45 24.04
CA LYS A 239 35.81 -66.31 24.31
C LYS A 239 36.14 -66.39 25.80
N GLU A 240 35.75 -65.38 26.58
CA GLU A 240 35.85 -65.40 28.04
C GLU A 240 34.66 -66.12 28.69
N LYS A 241 33.47 -66.04 28.07
CA LYS A 241 32.22 -66.61 28.62
C LYS A 241 31.97 -68.07 28.24
N PHE A 242 32.28 -68.48 27.01
CA PHE A 242 31.98 -69.81 26.48
C PHE A 242 33.24 -70.67 26.36
N GLN A 243 33.16 -71.89 26.86
CA GLN A 243 34.23 -72.88 26.72
C GLN A 243 34.10 -73.60 25.37
N ALA A 244 35.19 -73.70 24.62
CA ALA A 244 35.21 -74.46 23.37
C ALA A 244 35.00 -75.96 23.67
N LEU A 245 33.96 -76.54 23.07
CA LEU A 245 33.61 -77.96 23.19
C LEU A 245 34.15 -78.73 21.99
N SER A 246 34.98 -79.73 22.24
CA SER A 246 35.47 -80.64 21.20
C SER A 246 34.44 -81.75 20.95
N VAL A 247 33.54 -81.54 19.99
CA VAL A 247 32.48 -82.52 19.68
C VAL A 247 33.03 -83.72 18.91
N SER A 248 32.79 -84.92 19.43
CA SER A 248 33.01 -86.20 18.75
C SER A 248 31.66 -86.83 18.43
N LEU A 249 31.44 -87.27 17.19
CA LEU A 249 30.20 -87.89 16.73
C LEU A 249 30.06 -89.31 17.29
N ASP A 250 28.84 -89.68 17.68
CA ASP A 250 28.51 -91.01 18.17
C ASP A 250 28.05 -91.93 17.02
N PRO A 251 28.85 -92.93 16.61
CA PRO A 251 28.48 -93.84 15.53
C PRO A 251 27.28 -94.73 15.85
N GLU A 252 27.00 -94.99 17.13
CA GLU A 252 25.84 -95.79 17.52
C GLU A 252 24.52 -95.00 17.35
N SER A 253 24.60 -93.67 17.44
CA SER A 253 23.45 -92.78 17.27
C SER A 253 23.09 -92.48 15.80
N ALA A 254 23.98 -92.81 14.86
CA ALA A 254 23.94 -92.36 13.49
C ALA A 254 22.94 -93.14 12.64
N HIS A 255 22.24 -92.43 11.75
CA HIS A 255 21.40 -93.08 10.75
C HIS A 255 22.21 -94.04 9.87
N SER A 256 21.62 -95.17 9.46
CA SER A 256 22.33 -96.21 8.70
C SER A 256 22.91 -95.72 7.38
N SER A 257 22.33 -94.68 6.79
CA SER A 257 22.77 -94.03 5.54
C SER A 257 23.94 -93.06 5.70
N LEU A 258 24.30 -92.70 6.93
CA LEU A 258 25.41 -91.79 7.22
C LEU A 258 26.72 -92.56 7.43
N ALA A 259 27.81 -92.00 6.92
CA ALA A 259 29.19 -92.39 7.16
C ALA A 259 29.85 -91.37 8.09
N ILE A 260 30.54 -91.86 9.12
CA ILE A 260 31.33 -91.03 10.02
C ILE A 260 32.80 -91.30 9.72
N SER A 261 33.62 -90.25 9.72
CA SER A 261 35.07 -90.36 9.57
C SER A 261 35.73 -91.11 10.72
N ASP A 262 36.92 -91.66 10.50
CA ASP A 262 37.65 -92.44 11.52
C ASP A 262 37.96 -91.62 12.79
N ASP A 263 38.17 -90.32 12.63
CA ASP A 263 38.40 -89.37 13.74
C ASP A 263 37.11 -88.91 14.42
N LYS A 264 35.95 -89.34 13.93
CA LYS A 264 34.61 -89.01 14.45
C LYS A 264 34.28 -87.52 14.46
N THR A 265 34.88 -86.72 13.59
CA THR A 265 34.62 -85.27 13.51
C THR A 265 33.76 -84.88 12.32
N SER A 266 33.65 -85.74 11.32
CA SER A 266 32.99 -85.46 10.05
C SER A 266 31.91 -86.50 9.77
N VAL A 267 30.80 -86.05 9.21
CA VAL A 267 29.70 -86.89 8.75
C VAL A 267 29.43 -86.62 7.27
N THR A 268 29.23 -87.68 6.50
CA THR A 268 28.86 -87.63 5.08
C THR A 268 27.81 -88.71 4.77
N PHE A 269 27.19 -88.66 3.60
CA PHE A 269 26.34 -89.75 3.13
C PHE A 269 27.17 -90.91 2.56
N LYS A 270 26.78 -92.16 2.85
CA LYS A 270 27.43 -93.37 2.30
C LYS A 270 27.22 -93.53 0.79
N ASP A 271 26.00 -93.26 0.33
CA ASP A 271 25.54 -93.32 -1.06
C ASP A 271 24.63 -92.12 -1.32
N SER A 272 24.28 -91.83 -2.59
CA SER A 272 23.23 -90.84 -2.88
C SER A 272 21.95 -91.21 -2.12
N PRO A 273 21.41 -90.34 -1.26
CA PRO A 273 20.25 -90.67 -0.45
C PRO A 273 19.09 -91.04 -1.37
N LYS A 274 18.51 -92.22 -1.13
CA LYS A 274 17.21 -92.55 -1.73
C LYS A 274 16.18 -91.67 -1.03
N ASP A 275 15.28 -91.05 -1.78
CA ASP A 275 14.19 -90.26 -1.21
C ASP A 275 13.21 -91.20 -0.48
N THR A 276 13.51 -91.50 0.78
CA THR A 276 12.70 -92.33 1.68
C THR A 276 11.77 -91.49 2.55
N GLY A 277 11.89 -90.16 2.50
CA GLY A 277 11.21 -89.24 3.41
C GLY A 277 11.66 -89.34 4.88
N GLU A 278 12.79 -89.99 5.16
CA GLU A 278 13.35 -90.12 6.51
C GLU A 278 14.28 -88.95 6.85
N THR A 279 14.38 -88.60 8.13
CA THR A 279 15.34 -87.59 8.62
C THR A 279 16.66 -88.28 8.97
N TYR A 280 17.77 -87.78 8.42
CA TYR A 280 19.09 -88.38 8.59
C TYR A 280 19.86 -87.63 9.68
N SER A 281 20.11 -88.23 10.83
CA SER A 281 20.87 -87.51 11.88
C SER A 281 21.87 -88.37 12.64
N VAL A 282 22.80 -87.67 13.29
CA VAL A 282 23.79 -88.20 14.22
C VAL A 282 23.94 -87.23 15.40
N LEU A 283 24.24 -87.77 16.58
CA LEU A 283 24.47 -86.98 17.78
C LEU A 283 25.96 -86.89 18.11
N GLY A 284 26.32 -85.87 18.89
CA GLY A 284 27.56 -85.90 19.66
C GLY A 284 27.55 -87.03 20.70
N HIS A 285 28.73 -87.57 21.00
CA HIS A 285 28.92 -88.64 21.98
C HIS A 285 28.79 -88.15 23.42
N GLU A 286 29.27 -86.93 23.69
CA GLU A 286 29.22 -86.34 25.03
C GLU A 286 27.93 -85.56 25.24
N ASP A 287 27.32 -85.76 26.40
CA ASP A 287 26.16 -84.99 26.83
C ASP A 287 26.55 -83.69 27.54
N ILE A 288 25.76 -82.65 27.27
CA ILE A 288 25.95 -81.32 27.84
C ILE A 288 24.93 -81.13 28.96
N THR A 289 25.44 -80.99 30.18
CA THR A 289 24.62 -80.96 31.41
C THR A 289 24.75 -79.66 32.20
N SER A 290 25.79 -78.86 31.95
CA SER A 290 25.99 -77.57 32.62
C SER A 290 26.98 -76.67 31.87
N GLY A 291 26.97 -75.38 32.20
CA GLY A 291 27.94 -74.39 31.71
C GLY A 291 27.51 -73.67 30.43
N CYS A 292 28.44 -72.86 29.92
CA CYS A 292 28.33 -72.17 28.64
C CYS A 292 29.39 -72.75 27.72
N CYS A 293 29.00 -73.37 26.62
CA CYS A 293 29.93 -73.97 25.68
C CYS A 293 29.60 -73.58 24.24
N TYR A 294 30.60 -73.68 23.36
CA TYR A 294 30.38 -73.48 21.93
C TYR A 294 31.19 -74.48 21.11
N TRP A 295 30.69 -74.80 19.92
CA TRP A 295 31.45 -75.54 18.90
C TRP A 295 31.18 -74.96 17.53
N GLU A 296 32.12 -75.17 16.62
CA GLU A 296 32.04 -74.69 15.25
C GLU A 296 31.88 -75.87 14.30
N VAL A 297 31.04 -75.72 13.29
CA VAL A 297 30.79 -76.71 12.26
C VAL A 297 31.13 -76.10 10.91
N GLU A 298 32.05 -76.75 10.18
CA GLU A 298 32.46 -76.34 8.84
C GLU A 298 31.66 -77.10 7.78
N ILE A 299 31.07 -76.36 6.83
CA ILE A 299 30.27 -76.91 5.73
C ILE A 299 31.16 -77.03 4.48
N ARG A 300 31.72 -78.22 4.23
CA ARG A 300 32.76 -78.43 3.21
C ARG A 300 32.28 -78.40 1.74
N ASN A 301 30.99 -78.61 1.48
CA ASN A 301 30.38 -78.62 0.14
C ASN A 301 29.21 -77.61 0.01
N ALA A 302 29.41 -76.36 0.44
CA ALA A 302 28.36 -75.34 0.47
C ALA A 302 27.87 -74.87 -0.92
N GLU A 303 28.57 -75.21 -2.01
CA GLU A 303 28.23 -74.81 -3.39
C GLU A 303 27.30 -75.80 -4.11
N GLU A 304 27.29 -77.06 -3.67
CA GLU A 304 26.29 -78.05 -4.05
C GLU A 304 25.09 -77.91 -3.11
N LYS A 305 23.87 -78.26 -3.55
CA LYS A 305 22.62 -78.16 -2.78
C LYS A 305 22.62 -79.06 -1.53
N SER A 306 23.48 -78.75 -0.57
CA SER A 306 23.71 -79.49 0.65
C SER A 306 22.75 -78.97 1.69
N GLU A 307 21.71 -79.75 1.94
CA GLU A 307 20.77 -79.52 3.03
C GLU A 307 21.37 -80.05 4.33
N TRP A 308 21.21 -79.32 5.42
CA TRP A 308 21.73 -79.67 6.73
C TRP A 308 20.94 -79.02 7.84
N ALA A 309 20.96 -79.61 9.03
CA ALA A 309 20.41 -79.04 10.26
C ALA A 309 21.42 -79.17 11.40
N LEU A 310 21.67 -78.09 12.12
CA LEU A 310 22.65 -78.02 13.21
C LEU A 310 22.00 -77.45 14.46
N GLY A 311 22.36 -78.00 15.62
CA GLY A 311 21.97 -77.44 16.90
C GLY A 311 22.08 -78.42 18.04
N VAL A 312 21.05 -78.45 18.87
CA VAL A 312 21.00 -79.35 20.03
C VAL A 312 19.67 -80.09 20.09
N CYS A 313 19.71 -81.30 20.64
CA CYS A 313 18.50 -82.05 20.97
C CYS A 313 18.53 -82.55 22.41
N ARG A 314 17.34 -82.71 23.00
CA ARG A 314 17.15 -83.26 24.33
C ARG A 314 17.44 -84.76 24.37
N ARG A 315 17.96 -85.25 25.50
CA ARG A 315 18.12 -86.70 25.73
C ARG A 315 16.77 -87.42 25.57
N GLY A 316 16.77 -88.48 24.76
CA GLY A 316 15.61 -89.38 24.60
C GLY A 316 14.56 -88.94 23.59
N VAL A 317 14.89 -87.99 22.69
CA VAL A 317 14.05 -87.66 21.54
C VAL A 317 13.91 -88.86 20.59
N GLU A 318 12.73 -88.99 19.97
CA GLU A 318 12.48 -90.00 18.92
C GLU A 318 13.15 -89.54 17.63
N ARG A 319 14.01 -90.41 17.06
CA ARG A 319 14.78 -90.13 15.84
C ARG A 319 14.67 -91.22 14.77
N LYS A 320 13.68 -92.11 14.87
CA LYS A 320 13.46 -93.16 13.87
C LYS A 320 12.43 -92.72 12.83
N GLY A 321 12.77 -92.90 11.55
CA GLY A 321 11.91 -92.54 10.43
C GLY A 321 11.76 -91.02 10.26
N TRP A 322 10.58 -90.58 9.82
CA TRP A 322 10.28 -89.15 9.73
C TRP A 322 9.91 -88.57 11.09
N TYR A 323 10.61 -87.51 11.50
CA TYR A 323 10.29 -86.76 12.72
C TYR A 323 10.44 -85.26 12.49
N GLN A 324 9.67 -84.48 13.27
CA GLN A 324 9.70 -83.03 13.21
C GLN A 324 10.75 -82.48 14.19
N GLU A 325 11.73 -81.77 13.64
CA GLU A 325 12.69 -81.00 14.41
C GLU A 325 12.01 -79.72 14.90
N CYS A 326 11.70 -79.63 16.19
CA CYS A 326 11.24 -78.39 16.80
C CYS A 326 11.40 -78.36 18.32
N PRO A 327 11.40 -77.17 18.95
CA PRO A 327 11.56 -77.03 20.40
C PRO A 327 10.51 -77.82 21.19
N GLY A 328 9.27 -77.86 20.70
CA GLY A 328 8.19 -78.65 21.31
C GLY A 328 8.41 -80.17 21.28
N LYS A 329 9.32 -80.66 20.43
CA LYS A 329 9.77 -82.06 20.35
C LYS A 329 11.19 -82.26 20.91
N GLY A 330 11.80 -81.21 21.47
CA GLY A 330 13.12 -81.25 22.08
C GLY A 330 14.28 -81.05 21.11
N PHE A 331 14.06 -80.35 19.98
CA PHE A 331 15.12 -79.98 19.03
C PHE A 331 15.20 -78.45 18.90
N TRP A 332 16.39 -77.89 19.01
CA TRP A 332 16.66 -76.47 18.78
C TRP A 332 17.73 -76.38 17.71
N VAL A 333 17.29 -76.25 16.46
CA VAL A 333 18.14 -76.38 15.28
C VAL A 333 17.88 -75.27 14.29
N VAL A 334 18.95 -74.87 13.61
CA VAL A 334 18.90 -74.07 12.39
C VAL A 334 19.36 -74.95 11.24
N GLY A 335 18.74 -74.80 10.09
CA GLY A 335 19.09 -75.60 8.93
C GLY A 335 19.08 -74.81 7.64
N VAL A 336 19.66 -75.40 6.60
CA VAL A 336 19.59 -74.89 5.23
C VAL A 336 18.79 -75.86 4.39
N TYR A 337 17.77 -75.34 3.71
CA TYR A 337 16.93 -76.07 2.77
C TYR A 337 16.75 -75.22 1.51
N GLU A 338 16.89 -75.78 0.31
CA GLU A 338 16.82 -75.02 -0.96
C GLU A 338 17.65 -73.70 -0.98
N ASN A 339 18.87 -73.73 -0.42
CA ASN A 339 19.76 -72.56 -0.27
C ASN A 339 19.21 -71.40 0.58
N LYS A 340 18.27 -71.69 1.47
CA LYS A 340 17.69 -70.73 2.42
C LYS A 340 17.91 -71.22 3.84
N VAL A 341 18.23 -70.29 4.75
CA VAL A 341 18.42 -70.60 6.17
C VAL A 341 17.08 -70.53 6.88
N PHE A 342 16.77 -71.53 7.70
CA PHE A 342 15.52 -71.63 8.46
C PHE A 342 15.78 -71.86 9.94
N SER A 343 14.92 -71.32 10.79
CA SER A 343 14.74 -71.78 12.17
C SER A 343 13.52 -72.70 12.25
N LEU A 344 13.70 -73.84 12.92
CA LEU A 344 12.65 -74.85 13.10
C LEU A 344 12.03 -74.70 14.51
N PRO A 345 10.69 -74.63 14.68
CA PRO A 345 9.62 -75.15 13.83
C PRO A 345 9.01 -74.16 12.84
N ASP A 346 9.29 -72.86 12.98
CA ASP A 346 8.45 -71.82 12.36
C ASP A 346 8.58 -71.79 10.83
N ASN A 347 9.51 -72.58 10.25
CA ASN A 347 9.91 -72.56 8.84
C ASN A 347 10.12 -71.12 8.35
N SER A 348 10.53 -70.25 9.27
CA SER A 348 10.73 -68.85 8.99
C SER A 348 12.06 -68.73 8.27
N GLU A 349 11.99 -68.34 7.00
CA GLU A 349 13.16 -68.01 6.21
C GLU A 349 13.90 -66.85 6.89
N LEU A 350 15.11 -67.12 7.33
CA LEU A 350 16.01 -66.11 7.87
C LEU A 350 16.71 -65.45 6.68
N LEU A 351 16.55 -64.13 6.54
CA LEU A 351 17.17 -63.33 5.49
C LEU A 351 18.67 -63.09 5.77
N VAL A 352 19.41 -64.18 5.98
CA VAL A 352 20.85 -64.19 6.26
C VAL A 352 21.59 -64.97 5.17
N PRO A 353 22.84 -64.60 4.82
CA PRO A 353 23.64 -65.38 3.88
C PRO A 353 23.86 -66.81 4.35
N VAL A 354 23.92 -67.78 3.42
CA VAL A 354 24.22 -69.18 3.74
C VAL A 354 25.62 -69.26 4.36
N PRO A 355 25.76 -69.72 5.62
CA PRO A 355 27.03 -69.73 6.30
C PRO A 355 27.90 -70.91 5.84
N GLN A 356 29.20 -70.67 5.64
CA GLN A 356 30.19 -71.73 5.41
C GLN A 356 30.70 -72.34 6.72
N ARG A 357 30.57 -71.60 7.82
CA ARG A 357 30.93 -72.04 9.16
C ARG A 357 29.91 -71.52 10.18
N VAL A 358 29.32 -72.43 10.94
CA VAL A 358 28.31 -72.12 11.94
C VAL A 358 28.87 -72.37 13.32
N GLY A 359 28.79 -71.36 14.19
CA GLY A 359 29.07 -71.50 15.61
C GLY A 359 27.76 -71.74 16.35
N VAL A 360 27.70 -72.83 17.12
CA VAL A 360 26.58 -73.13 18.01
C VAL A 360 27.02 -72.80 19.42
N PHE A 361 26.34 -71.85 20.05
CA PHE A 361 26.63 -71.33 21.38
C PHE A 361 25.50 -71.74 22.32
N LEU A 362 25.81 -72.57 23.31
CA LEU A 362 24.85 -73.05 24.27
C LEU A 362 25.15 -72.44 25.65
N ASP A 363 24.19 -71.70 26.20
CA ASP A 363 24.24 -71.17 27.56
C ASP A 363 23.14 -71.83 28.39
N LEU A 364 23.48 -72.92 29.09
CA LEU A 364 22.52 -73.62 29.95
C LEU A 364 22.13 -72.81 31.20
N LYS A 365 22.91 -71.78 31.55
CA LYS A 365 22.67 -70.94 32.73
C LYS A 365 21.64 -69.85 32.43
N GLU A 366 21.80 -69.16 31.31
CA GLU A 366 20.83 -68.15 30.83
C GLU A 366 19.65 -68.81 30.10
N GLY A 367 19.81 -70.07 29.69
CA GLY A 367 18.75 -70.88 29.10
C GLY A 367 18.51 -70.53 27.64
N ASP A 368 19.57 -70.40 26.84
CA ASP A 368 19.45 -70.16 25.40
C ASP A 368 20.49 -70.93 24.57
N VAL A 369 20.15 -71.18 23.32
CA VAL A 369 21.09 -71.63 22.29
C VAL A 369 21.07 -70.65 21.12
N SER A 370 22.24 -70.19 20.73
CA SER A 370 22.46 -69.13 19.76
C SER A 370 23.38 -69.59 18.64
N PHE A 371 23.11 -69.13 17.42
CA PHE A 371 23.78 -69.52 16.20
C PHE A 371 24.41 -68.31 15.53
N TYR A 372 25.68 -68.43 15.13
CA TYR A 372 26.43 -67.35 14.49
C TYR A 372 27.11 -67.85 13.21
N ASN A 373 27.17 -66.99 12.21
CA ASN A 373 28.03 -67.20 11.06
C ASN A 373 29.45 -66.83 11.48
N MET A 374 30.33 -67.82 11.58
CA MET A 374 31.69 -67.60 12.07
C MET A 374 32.62 -67.00 11.01
N THR A 375 32.16 -66.87 9.77
CA THR A 375 32.93 -66.23 8.70
C THR A 375 32.91 -64.70 8.83
N ASP A 376 31.78 -64.10 9.16
CA ASP A 376 31.61 -62.64 9.29
C ASP A 376 31.23 -62.18 10.71
N GLY A 377 30.99 -63.13 11.62
CA GLY A 377 30.59 -62.87 13.01
C GLY A 377 29.13 -62.45 13.17
N SER A 378 28.31 -62.55 12.12
CA SER A 378 26.90 -62.18 12.18
C SER A 378 26.07 -63.20 12.98
N HIS A 379 25.03 -62.70 13.64
CA HIS A 379 24.06 -63.54 14.34
C HIS A 379 23.07 -64.15 13.33
N ILE A 380 22.82 -65.46 13.47
CA ILE A 380 21.86 -66.20 12.63
C ILE A 380 20.51 -66.27 13.35
N PHE A 381 20.48 -66.90 14.53
CA PHE A 381 19.24 -67.10 15.30
C PHE A 381 19.53 -67.47 16.75
N SER A 382 18.56 -67.29 17.65
CA SER A 382 18.64 -67.76 19.04
C SER A 382 17.31 -68.35 19.49
N PHE A 383 17.36 -69.49 20.18
CA PHE A 383 16.19 -70.09 20.82
C PHE A 383 16.28 -70.03 22.35
N PRO A 384 15.18 -69.73 23.04
CA PRO A 384 15.08 -69.98 24.46
C PRO A 384 14.95 -71.49 24.74
N LEU A 385 15.66 -71.96 25.76
CA LEU A 385 15.55 -73.30 26.35
C LEU A 385 14.50 -73.25 27.47
N ALA A 386 13.58 -74.22 27.49
CA ALA A 386 12.43 -74.19 28.40
C ALA A 386 12.79 -74.56 29.86
N SER A 387 13.99 -75.08 30.15
CA SER A 387 14.44 -75.39 31.51
C SER A 387 15.96 -75.56 31.59
N SER A 388 16.58 -75.12 32.69
CA SER A 388 18.03 -75.17 32.95
C SER A 388 18.54 -76.55 33.43
N SER A 389 17.69 -77.58 33.46
CA SER A 389 18.01 -78.93 33.97
C SER A 389 17.94 -80.02 32.89
N GLU A 390 17.94 -79.63 31.61
CA GLU A 390 17.84 -80.58 30.49
C GLU A 390 19.22 -81.08 30.07
N ILE A 391 19.32 -82.38 29.82
CA ILE A 391 20.52 -82.99 29.25
C ILE A 391 20.41 -82.90 27.74
N LEU A 392 21.33 -82.16 27.12
CA LEU A 392 21.33 -81.89 25.69
C LEU A 392 22.50 -82.61 25.01
N PHE A 393 22.35 -82.87 23.72
CA PHE A 393 23.40 -83.40 22.85
C PHE A 393 23.57 -82.47 21.65
N PRO A 394 24.80 -82.26 21.16
CA PRO A 394 25.03 -81.72 19.82
C PRO A 394 24.27 -82.56 18.79
N TYR A 395 23.55 -81.88 17.90
CA TYR A 395 22.71 -82.50 16.88
C TYR A 395 23.18 -82.09 15.48
N PHE A 396 23.30 -83.09 14.61
CA PHE A 396 23.70 -82.92 13.21
C PHE A 396 22.73 -83.72 12.34
N GLY A 397 21.94 -83.01 11.53
CA GLY A 397 20.94 -83.54 10.61
C GLY A 397 21.17 -83.12 9.16
#